data_AF-A0A6N8X586-F1
#
_entry.id   AF-A0A6N8X586-F1
#
_cell.length_a   1.000
_cell.length_b   1.000
_cell.length_c   1.000
_cell.angle_alpha   90.00
_cell.angle_beta   90.00
_cell.angle_gamma   90.00
#
_symmetry.space_group_name_H-M   'P 1'
#
loop_
_entity.id
_entity.type
_entity.pdbx_description
1 polymer ?
#
loop_
_entity_poly.entity_id
_entity_poly.type
_entity_poly.pdbx_seq_one_letter_code
_entity_poly.pdbx_strand_id
1 'polypeptide(L)'
;MDTRGEPPGRPGRAPAGRIRNRHPEAAPHPPLRDRRGRAGGAGRAADGHRRGPPRERSPDRPGRPRSGSSRAAGRDGAGPGAVGRAPPGPRGGAHGRHRAGTLCRDFGGAHRRRADRAAAGRLRAARALPPADHRGAGTRRDHRDERRRREVHRRPAARGRPALRGPGRGQNGRRPVRSILVAGLDVGSACTRAVIGELLGDQYHPTLGILGIGRSRTVGVRRDVVTDLEAATECIRATLREAEVMAGVRLDRVYLGVSGDHIAVDQSSGVVAVAAEEIVPRDIDRVHEVAQAVALPQDRELLHAVPRDYYVDYHGGITDPVGMSGTRLETELYLVTGSSVVVGNLTRAVEKAGYRVQGRVFEPLAAARAVLAEDEKELGVAMVDLGGASTGLSVHYEGKIRDLGVLPFGGSTITGDLIRGLSIPFADAHRVKEAKGVACARLVDPSELVRLPGVNGRGRSVPRTYVAQLIEQRLENMFRRINRRLHETFPQGSLGAGVVLTGGVAATDGICELARGCLAAPVRTGVPAESLAGLADMIARPGFATATGLALHGADRFLETGEGASTVTSGLVTRVGAWLREFF
;
A
#
# COMPACT_ATOMS: atom_id res chain seq x y z
N MET A 1 -11.42 -84.10 -21.31
CA MET A 1 -11.17 -82.78 -21.92
C MET A 1 -10.96 -81.78 -20.78
N ASP A 2 -9.84 -81.81 -20.04
CA ASP A 2 -8.42 -81.67 -20.43
C ASP A 2 -8.03 -80.20 -20.64
N THR A 3 -7.00 -79.63 -19.99
CA THR A 3 -6.04 -80.19 -19.00
C THR A 3 -5.40 -79.08 -18.14
N ARG A 4 -5.05 -79.41 -16.88
CA ARG A 4 -3.80 -79.14 -16.09
C ARG A 4 -3.08 -77.76 -16.25
N GLY A 5 -2.51 -77.12 -15.22
CA GLY A 5 -2.33 -77.46 -13.80
C GLY A 5 -1.28 -76.54 -13.10
N GLU A 6 -1.23 -76.56 -11.76
CA GLU A 6 -0.37 -75.78 -10.84
C GLU A 6 0.96 -76.51 -10.43
N PRO A 7 1.80 -76.03 -9.46
CA PRO A 7 2.10 -74.61 -9.11
C PRO A 7 3.56 -74.00 -9.16
N PRO A 8 4.63 -74.48 -8.46
CA PRO A 8 5.22 -73.63 -7.39
C PRO A 8 6.75 -73.36 -7.40
N GLY A 9 7.17 -72.29 -6.69
CA GLY A 9 8.49 -72.22 -6.00
C GLY A 9 9.30 -70.90 -6.04
N ARG A 10 10.15 -70.67 -5.03
CA ARG A 10 11.17 -69.58 -4.94
C ARG A 10 12.59 -70.17 -4.85
N PRO A 11 13.63 -69.46 -5.37
CA PRO A 11 14.61 -68.77 -4.50
C PRO A 11 15.02 -67.36 -5.04
N GLY A 12 15.86 -66.53 -4.39
CA GLY A 12 16.34 -66.56 -3.00
C GLY A 12 17.66 -65.80 -2.76
N ARG A 13 17.65 -64.77 -1.87
CA ARG A 13 18.78 -63.99 -1.29
C ARG A 13 19.67 -63.11 -2.22
N ALA A 14 19.69 -61.79 -1.91
CA ALA A 14 20.83 -60.86 -1.65
C ALA A 14 22.03 -60.76 -2.64
N PRO A 15 22.81 -59.64 -2.69
CA PRO A 15 22.92 -58.54 -1.72
C PRO A 15 22.76 -57.11 -2.31
N ALA A 16 23.12 -56.08 -1.51
CA ALA A 16 22.88 -54.66 -1.81
C ALA A 16 23.90 -54.00 -2.74
N GLY A 17 23.42 -53.09 -3.61
CA GLY A 17 24.23 -52.18 -4.43
C GLY A 17 24.01 -50.71 -4.02
N ARG A 18 25.09 -49.99 -3.70
CA ARG A 18 25.06 -48.62 -3.14
C ARG A 18 25.55 -47.60 -4.17
N ILE A 19 24.65 -46.85 -4.80
CA ILE A 19 25.00 -45.79 -5.77
C ILE A 19 24.66 -44.41 -5.19
N ARG A 20 25.50 -43.41 -5.50
CA ARG A 20 25.53 -42.07 -4.88
C ARG A 20 24.85 -41.04 -5.77
N ASN A 21 24.02 -40.17 -5.19
CA ASN A 21 23.73 -38.86 -5.78
C ASN A 21 25.01 -37.99 -5.79
N ARG A 22 25.16 -37.12 -6.80
CA ARG A 22 26.21 -36.10 -6.87
C ARG A 22 25.60 -34.72 -6.72
N HIS A 23 26.03 -33.96 -5.72
CA HIS A 23 26.04 -32.50 -5.77
C HIS A 23 27.46 -32.03 -6.17
N PRO A 24 27.62 -30.83 -6.75
CA PRO A 24 28.93 -30.26 -7.04
C PRO A 24 29.64 -29.80 -5.76
N GLU A 25 30.96 -30.00 -5.68
CA GLU A 25 31.79 -29.65 -4.53
C GLU A 25 32.29 -28.20 -4.59
N ALA A 26 32.43 -27.55 -3.42
CA ALA A 26 33.13 -26.28 -3.26
C ALA A 26 34.63 -26.54 -2.98
N ALA A 27 35.51 -25.67 -3.49
CA ALA A 27 36.96 -25.84 -3.38
C ALA A 27 37.52 -25.40 -2.00
N PRO A 28 38.49 -26.13 -1.42
CA PRO A 28 39.12 -25.78 -0.15
C PRO A 28 40.34 -24.85 -0.31
N HIS A 29 40.60 -24.00 0.70
CA HIS A 29 41.84 -23.24 0.84
C HIS A 29 42.82 -23.89 1.86
N PRO A 30 44.15 -23.72 1.70
CA PRO A 30 45.18 -24.46 2.44
C PRO A 30 45.53 -23.89 3.83
N PRO A 31 46.25 -24.64 4.70
CA PRO A 31 46.39 -24.35 6.13
C PRO A 31 47.57 -23.44 6.54
N LEU A 32 47.52 -23.03 7.82
CA LEU A 32 48.50 -22.21 8.55
C LEU A 32 49.94 -22.77 8.58
N ARG A 33 50.92 -21.88 8.80
CA ARG A 33 52.30 -22.24 9.18
C ARG A 33 52.84 -21.30 10.26
N ASP A 34 53.33 -21.88 11.36
CA ASP A 34 53.98 -21.17 12.48
C ASP A 34 55.45 -20.81 12.18
N ARG A 35 55.92 -19.68 12.76
CA ARG A 35 57.32 -19.51 13.18
C ARG A 35 57.54 -18.39 14.23
N ARG A 36 57.54 -18.79 15.51
CA ARG A 36 58.52 -18.45 16.58
C ARG A 36 59.20 -17.06 16.59
N GLY A 37 59.09 -16.29 17.69
CA GLY A 37 59.73 -14.96 17.80
C GLY A 37 60.04 -14.34 19.19
N ARG A 38 60.33 -15.14 20.24
CA ARG A 38 60.96 -14.76 21.56
C ARG A 38 60.72 -13.36 22.19
N ALA A 39 60.13 -13.38 23.40
CA ALA A 39 60.48 -12.59 24.60
C ALA A 39 60.37 -11.03 24.57
N GLY A 40 60.11 -10.34 25.69
CA GLY A 40 59.76 -10.78 27.05
C GLY A 40 60.04 -9.66 28.07
N GLY A 41 59.60 -9.81 29.32
CA GLY A 41 60.00 -8.91 30.43
C GLY A 41 58.88 -8.00 30.96
N ALA A 42 58.79 -7.93 32.29
CA ALA A 42 57.78 -7.25 33.08
C ALA A 42 57.86 -5.70 33.07
N GLY A 43 56.74 -5.05 33.39
CA GLY A 43 56.66 -3.63 33.77
C GLY A 43 55.39 -3.36 34.60
N ARG A 44 55.50 -2.59 35.69
CA ARG A 44 54.39 -2.17 36.57
C ARG A 44 54.23 -0.64 36.53
N ALA A 45 53.04 -0.17 36.93
CA ALA A 45 52.77 1.18 37.46
C ALA A 45 52.90 2.37 36.45
N ALA A 46 52.31 3.55 36.69
CA ALA A 46 51.11 3.95 37.47
C ALA A 46 50.73 5.41 37.13
N ASP A 47 49.51 5.82 37.52
CA ASP A 47 49.07 7.21 37.77
C ASP A 47 49.16 8.27 36.65
N GLY A 48 48.59 9.47 36.90
CA GLY A 48 48.78 10.66 36.05
C GLY A 48 47.58 11.60 35.88
N HIS A 49 47.11 12.25 36.96
CA HIS A 49 45.96 13.18 36.90
C HIS A 49 46.29 14.59 36.33
N ARG A 50 45.42 15.09 35.45
CA ARG A 50 44.86 16.47 35.35
C ARG A 50 45.78 17.71 35.58
N ARG A 51 45.80 18.65 34.61
CA ARG A 51 45.36 20.09 34.68
C ARG A 51 46.06 21.00 33.63
N GLY A 52 45.39 22.07 33.19
CA GLY A 52 45.98 23.27 32.52
C GLY A 52 45.70 24.53 33.38
N PRO A 53 45.63 25.78 32.87
CA PRO A 53 45.87 26.36 31.52
C PRO A 53 46.97 27.47 31.54
N PRO A 54 47.01 28.47 30.61
CA PRO A 54 46.47 29.83 30.91
C PRO A 54 45.86 30.59 29.69
N ARG A 55 45.80 31.94 29.71
CA ARG A 55 44.99 32.86 28.86
C ARG A 55 45.76 34.12 28.34
N GLU A 56 45.08 34.92 27.50
CA GLU A 56 45.30 36.33 27.07
C GLU A 56 45.90 36.53 25.65
N ARG A 57 45.59 37.58 24.85
CA ARG A 57 44.77 38.83 25.03
C ARG A 57 44.11 39.27 23.68
N SER A 58 43.42 40.42 23.66
CA SER A 58 42.69 41.05 22.51
C SER A 58 43.39 42.36 22.02
N PRO A 59 42.98 43.15 20.96
CA PRO A 59 41.58 43.48 20.57
C PRO A 59 41.24 43.84 19.07
N ASP A 60 39.98 44.27 18.87
CA ASP A 60 39.44 45.29 17.92
C ASP A 60 38.94 45.02 16.46
N ARG A 61 38.09 45.98 16.02
CA ARG A 61 37.14 46.08 14.88
C ARG A 61 36.83 47.60 14.65
N PRO A 62 36.19 48.13 13.56
CA PRO A 62 34.90 47.68 12.99
C PRO A 62 34.66 47.99 11.47
N GLY A 63 33.41 47.90 10.96
CA GLY A 63 32.97 48.57 9.71
C GLY A 63 31.83 47.94 8.88
N ARG A 64 30.85 48.75 8.40
CA ARG A 64 29.80 48.43 7.39
C ARG A 64 29.23 49.74 6.78
N PRO A 65 28.98 49.80 5.45
CA PRO A 65 27.64 50.06 4.87
C PRO A 65 27.33 49.07 3.70
N ARG A 66 26.12 48.79 3.17
CA ARG A 66 24.81 49.46 2.92
C ARG A 66 24.64 50.16 1.55
N SER A 67 23.64 49.65 0.79
CA SER A 67 22.80 50.31 -0.26
C SER A 67 23.42 50.91 -1.55
N GLY A 68 22.79 50.67 -2.70
CA GLY A 68 23.04 51.36 -3.98
C GLY A 68 22.19 50.82 -5.14
N SER A 69 21.67 51.67 -6.02
CA SER A 69 20.66 51.36 -7.07
C SER A 69 21.15 51.64 -8.51
N SER A 70 20.26 51.40 -9.49
CA SER A 70 20.31 51.88 -10.91
C SER A 70 21.21 51.11 -11.92
N ARG A 71 21.19 51.40 -13.24
CA ARG A 71 20.11 51.36 -14.30
C ARG A 71 20.76 51.75 -15.66
N ALA A 72 20.43 51.10 -16.78
CA ALA A 72 20.74 51.52 -18.18
C ALA A 72 22.26 51.65 -18.58
N ALA A 73 22.68 51.77 -19.85
CA ALA A 73 22.20 51.29 -21.17
C ALA A 73 23.32 51.43 -22.25
N GLY A 74 23.16 50.80 -23.44
CA GLY A 74 24.09 50.78 -24.59
C GLY A 74 24.15 49.36 -25.23
N ARG A 75 24.04 49.06 -26.54
CA ARG A 75 24.12 49.79 -27.83
C ARG A 75 25.50 50.39 -28.15
N ASP A 76 26.13 50.18 -29.32
CA ASP A 76 25.81 49.48 -30.60
C ASP A 76 27.08 48.71 -31.12
N GLY A 77 27.18 47.97 -32.24
CA GLY A 77 26.26 47.56 -33.33
C GLY A 77 27.01 46.87 -34.51
N ALA A 78 26.29 46.62 -35.63
CA ALA A 78 26.77 46.24 -37.00
C ALA A 78 27.45 44.86 -37.29
N GLY A 79 27.24 44.37 -38.53
CA GLY A 79 27.93 43.24 -39.21
C GLY A 79 28.31 43.69 -40.64
N PRO A 80 28.26 42.88 -41.73
CA PRO A 80 28.01 41.43 -41.88
C PRO A 80 29.04 40.70 -42.83
N GLY A 81 28.78 39.43 -43.24
CA GLY A 81 29.55 38.70 -44.28
C GLY A 81 28.80 37.45 -44.82
N ALA A 82 29.09 36.97 -46.04
CA ALA A 82 28.14 36.13 -46.82
C ALA A 82 28.70 34.94 -47.66
N VAL A 83 27.99 33.79 -47.57
CA VAL A 83 27.46 32.90 -48.65
C VAL A 83 28.35 32.26 -49.75
N GLY A 84 28.24 30.92 -49.89
CA GLY A 84 28.51 30.09 -51.10
C GLY A 84 28.64 28.58 -50.75
N ARG A 85 27.73 27.64 -51.12
CA ARG A 85 27.37 26.97 -52.42
C ARG A 85 28.27 25.76 -52.82
N ALA A 86 27.67 24.72 -53.43
CA ALA A 86 28.18 23.36 -53.78
C ALA A 86 27.60 22.89 -55.16
N PRO A 87 27.77 21.65 -55.72
CA PRO A 87 28.50 20.39 -55.33
C PRO A 87 29.62 20.03 -56.37
N PRO A 88 29.84 18.84 -57.05
CA PRO A 88 29.15 17.52 -57.22
C PRO A 88 30.05 16.24 -56.94
N GLY A 89 29.78 15.07 -57.57
CA GLY A 89 30.59 13.81 -57.58
C GLY A 89 31.34 13.55 -58.92
N PRO A 90 31.70 12.31 -59.38
CA PRO A 90 31.19 10.94 -59.04
C PRO A 90 32.24 9.76 -59.07
N ARG A 91 31.80 8.48 -59.30
CA ARG A 91 32.53 7.17 -59.55
C ARG A 91 32.82 6.29 -58.30
N GLY A 92 32.81 4.93 -58.32
CA GLY A 92 32.39 3.92 -59.33
C GLY A 92 32.78 2.44 -59.00
N GLY A 93 32.12 1.42 -59.60
CA GLY A 93 32.40 -0.06 -59.51
C GLY A 93 31.44 -0.84 -58.56
N ALA A 94 30.69 -1.91 -58.91
CA ALA A 94 30.84 -3.15 -59.72
C ALA A 94 31.43 -4.34 -58.90
N HIS A 95 30.92 -5.60 -58.89
CA HIS A 95 29.88 -6.36 -59.65
C HIS A 95 29.11 -7.33 -58.69
N GLY A 96 28.05 -8.09 -59.03
CA GLY A 96 27.18 -8.14 -60.22
C GLY A 96 26.99 -9.53 -60.90
N ARG A 97 26.08 -10.42 -60.43
CA ARG A 97 25.58 -11.62 -61.17
C ARG A 97 24.10 -11.97 -60.89
N HIS A 98 23.42 -12.59 -61.88
CA HIS A 98 21.98 -12.96 -61.89
C HIS A 98 21.77 -14.48 -62.13
N ARG A 99 20.59 -15.04 -61.76
CA ARG A 99 19.51 -15.46 -62.71
C ARG A 99 18.36 -16.29 -62.08
N ALA A 100 17.13 -16.04 -62.56
CA ALA A 100 15.93 -16.92 -62.63
C ALA A 100 15.33 -17.54 -61.33
N GLY A 101 14.04 -17.91 -61.27
CA GLY A 101 12.94 -17.55 -62.20
C GLY A 101 11.67 -18.43 -62.16
N THR A 102 10.56 -17.88 -61.62
CA THR A 102 9.13 -18.12 -61.98
C THR A 102 8.41 -19.47 -61.74
N LEU A 103 7.12 -19.35 -61.32
CA LEU A 103 5.94 -20.21 -61.60
C LEU A 103 5.84 -21.59 -60.89
N CYS A 104 4.67 -22.10 -60.43
CA CYS A 104 3.27 -21.64 -60.45
C CYS A 104 2.38 -22.42 -59.43
N ARG A 105 1.07 -22.07 -59.36
CA ARG A 105 -0.08 -22.75 -58.71
C ARG A 105 -0.17 -22.65 -57.18
N ASP A 106 -1.24 -22.15 -56.57
CA ASP A 106 -2.71 -22.24 -56.76
C ASP A 106 -3.36 -23.43 -56.04
N PHE A 107 -4.18 -23.12 -55.04
CA PHE A 107 -5.48 -23.76 -54.83
C PHE A 107 -6.42 -22.80 -54.10
N GLY A 108 -7.58 -22.50 -54.70
CA GLY A 108 -8.67 -21.77 -54.07
C GLY A 108 -9.92 -22.63 -53.99
N GLY A 109 -10.73 -22.45 -52.95
CA GLY A 109 -11.98 -23.19 -52.76
C GLY A 109 -12.89 -22.53 -51.74
N ALA A 110 -13.98 -21.93 -52.21
CA ALA A 110 -14.97 -21.28 -51.36
C ALA A 110 -16.36 -21.91 -51.60
N HIS A 111 -17.14 -22.09 -50.55
CA HIS A 111 -18.56 -22.45 -50.67
C HIS A 111 -19.44 -21.69 -49.69
N ARG A 112 -20.72 -21.54 -50.05
CA ARG A 112 -21.74 -20.70 -49.38
C ARG A 112 -22.96 -21.53 -48.98
N ARG A 113 -23.58 -21.14 -47.85
CA ARG A 113 -25.01 -21.29 -47.48
C ARG A 113 -25.61 -22.72 -47.35
N ARG A 114 -25.97 -23.07 -46.11
CA ARG A 114 -27.32 -23.46 -45.60
C ARG A 114 -27.24 -23.29 -44.05
N ALA A 115 -28.22 -22.84 -43.27
CA ALA A 115 -29.69 -22.79 -43.33
C ALA A 115 -30.40 -24.03 -42.74
N ASP A 116 -30.50 -24.06 -41.41
CA ASP A 116 -31.58 -24.63 -40.57
C ASP A 116 -31.59 -23.78 -39.26
N ARG A 117 -32.66 -23.37 -38.57
CA ARG A 117 -34.06 -23.79 -38.30
C ARG A 117 -34.27 -24.85 -37.21
N ALA A 118 -35.17 -24.48 -36.29
CA ALA A 118 -35.92 -25.31 -35.33
C ALA A 118 -35.19 -25.99 -34.14
N ALA A 119 -35.24 -25.32 -32.98
CA ALA A 119 -35.59 -25.94 -31.70
C ALA A 119 -36.39 -24.93 -30.86
N ALA A 120 -37.46 -25.37 -30.16
CA ALA A 120 -38.31 -24.47 -29.37
C ALA A 120 -38.90 -25.17 -28.13
N GLY A 121 -38.90 -24.47 -27.00
CA GLY A 121 -39.44 -24.93 -25.71
C GLY A 121 -38.99 -23.99 -24.59
N ARG A 122 -39.70 -22.88 -24.32
CA ARG A 122 -40.90 -22.76 -23.44
C ARG A 122 -40.61 -23.05 -21.96
N LEU A 123 -40.50 -21.97 -21.18
CA LEU A 123 -41.24 -21.62 -19.93
C LEU A 123 -40.68 -20.24 -19.49
N ARG A 124 -41.46 -19.15 -19.46
CA ARG A 124 -42.40 -18.69 -18.40
C ARG A 124 -41.77 -18.56 -17.01
N ALA A 125 -42.03 -17.52 -16.21
CA ALA A 125 -42.57 -16.16 -16.47
C ALA A 125 -42.39 -15.31 -15.20
N ALA A 126 -42.13 -14.00 -15.32
CA ALA A 126 -42.13 -13.07 -14.18
C ALA A 126 -42.87 -11.75 -14.53
N ARG A 127 -43.56 -11.17 -13.55
CA ARG A 127 -44.55 -10.09 -13.72
C ARG A 127 -43.90 -8.73 -14.05
N ALA A 128 -44.58 -7.94 -14.90
CA ALA A 128 -44.43 -6.49 -14.95
C ALA A 128 -45.51 -5.82 -14.07
N LEU A 129 -45.23 -4.60 -13.59
CA LEU A 129 -46.16 -3.75 -12.83
C LEU A 129 -46.71 -2.62 -13.72
N PRO A 130 -48.00 -2.24 -13.60
CA PRO A 130 -48.54 -1.05 -14.23
C PRO A 130 -48.30 0.22 -13.36
N PRO A 131 -48.17 1.42 -13.96
CA PRO A 131 -48.21 2.68 -13.23
C PRO A 131 -49.65 3.05 -12.83
N ALA A 132 -49.79 3.95 -11.84
CA ALA A 132 -51.06 4.54 -11.42
C ALA A 132 -51.06 6.06 -11.68
N ASP A 133 -52.24 6.60 -11.98
CA ASP A 133 -52.40 7.91 -12.63
C ASP A 133 -52.48 9.11 -11.67
N HIS A 134 -52.16 10.31 -12.17
CA HIS A 134 -52.41 11.58 -11.47
C HIS A 134 -53.78 12.16 -11.85
N ARG A 135 -54.61 12.54 -10.86
CA ARG A 135 -55.64 13.61 -10.96
C ARG A 135 -56.26 13.92 -9.59
N GLY A 136 -56.62 15.19 -9.37
CA GLY A 136 -57.42 15.64 -8.21
C GLY A 136 -56.95 16.98 -7.63
N ALA A 137 -57.76 18.03 -7.78
CA ALA A 137 -57.49 19.37 -7.25
C ALA A 137 -58.74 19.98 -6.58
N GLY A 138 -58.54 20.79 -5.54
CA GLY A 138 -59.60 21.47 -4.78
C GLY A 138 -59.11 21.80 -3.35
N THR A 139 -58.54 22.98 -3.02
CA THR A 139 -59.07 24.36 -2.93
C THR A 139 -59.93 24.65 -1.69
N ARG A 140 -59.68 25.81 -1.04
CA ARG A 140 -60.45 26.48 0.06
C ARG A 140 -60.21 25.92 1.49
N ARG A 141 -60.27 26.70 2.58
CA ARG A 141 -59.95 28.14 2.84
C ARG A 141 -59.81 28.38 4.37
N ASP A 142 -59.53 29.64 4.75
CA ASP A 142 -59.29 30.20 6.11
C ASP A 142 -60.14 29.72 7.29
N HIS A 143 -59.53 29.69 8.50
CA HIS A 143 -59.83 30.49 9.72
C HIS A 143 -58.79 30.08 10.80
N ARG A 144 -57.95 30.93 11.44
CA ARG A 144 -58.04 32.20 12.18
C ARG A 144 -58.46 32.11 13.66
N ASP A 145 -57.56 32.64 14.51
CA ASP A 145 -57.75 33.07 15.91
C ASP A 145 -58.13 31.94 16.94
N GLU A 146 -57.99 32.08 18.27
CA GLU A 146 -57.78 33.29 19.08
C GLU A 146 -56.75 33.11 20.25
N ARG A 147 -56.78 33.99 21.25
CA ARG A 147 -55.63 34.47 22.04
C ARG A 147 -55.81 34.34 23.57
N ARG A 148 -54.69 34.46 24.31
CA ARG A 148 -54.60 34.95 25.73
C ARG A 148 -55.22 33.98 26.78
N ARG A 149 -55.00 34.11 28.11
CA ARG A 149 -54.30 35.11 28.96
C ARG A 149 -53.56 34.40 30.14
N ARG A 150 -53.01 35.14 31.11
CA ARG A 150 -52.30 34.63 32.31
C ARG A 150 -53.11 34.90 33.62
N GLU A 151 -52.53 34.49 34.76
CA GLU A 151 -52.77 34.99 36.15
C GLU A 151 -53.89 34.26 36.96
N VAL A 152 -53.84 34.02 38.30
CA VAL A 152 -52.81 34.32 39.35
C VAL A 152 -53.05 33.53 40.69
N HIS A 153 -52.11 33.65 41.66
CA HIS A 153 -52.23 33.43 43.14
C HIS A 153 -51.82 32.09 43.82
N ARG A 154 -51.83 32.08 45.18
CA ARG A 154 -50.88 31.34 46.06
C ARG A 154 -51.49 30.63 47.30
N ARG A 155 -51.05 29.38 47.59
CA ARG A 155 -50.81 28.74 48.94
C ARG A 155 -52.04 28.61 49.90
N PRO A 156 -51.99 27.92 51.09
CA PRO A 156 -50.84 27.42 51.90
C PRO A 156 -50.97 25.99 52.54
N ALA A 157 -50.14 25.71 53.57
CA ALA A 157 -50.37 24.81 54.74
C ALA A 157 -50.09 23.27 54.73
N ALA A 158 -48.79 22.91 54.84
CA ALA A 158 -48.14 22.21 55.98
C ALA A 158 -48.69 20.93 56.72
N ARG A 159 -47.75 19.97 56.92
CA ARG A 159 -47.57 18.95 58.01
C ARG A 159 -48.41 17.64 58.03
N GLY A 160 -47.72 16.48 58.11
CA GLY A 160 -48.37 15.15 58.28
C GLY A 160 -47.49 13.89 58.45
N ARG A 161 -46.69 13.79 59.53
CA ARG A 161 -46.08 12.54 60.10
C ARG A 161 -45.05 11.71 59.26
N PRO A 162 -44.32 10.74 59.86
CA PRO A 162 -43.09 10.18 59.28
C PRO A 162 -43.05 8.65 59.01
N ALA A 163 -42.09 8.26 58.16
CA ALA A 163 -41.34 7.00 58.09
C ALA A 163 -42.06 5.63 58.14
N LEU A 164 -41.91 4.83 57.06
CA LEU A 164 -41.39 3.45 57.13
C LEU A 164 -40.96 2.92 55.73
N ARG A 165 -39.97 2.00 55.77
CA ARG A 165 -39.38 1.14 54.71
C ARG A 165 -39.96 1.18 53.29
N GLY A 166 -39.08 1.40 52.31
CA GLY A 166 -39.20 0.89 50.93
C GLY A 166 -38.00 0.00 50.56
N PRO A 167 -38.20 -1.26 50.11
CA PRO A 167 -37.16 -2.08 49.50
C PRO A 167 -37.12 -1.88 47.98
N GLY A 168 -35.92 -1.90 47.37
CA GLY A 168 -35.78 -1.76 45.91
C GLY A 168 -34.37 -1.45 45.41
N ARG A 169 -33.45 -2.42 45.48
CA ARG A 169 -32.19 -2.37 44.71
C ARG A 169 -32.50 -2.58 43.22
N GLY A 170 -31.73 -2.00 42.29
CA GLY A 170 -31.78 -2.49 40.91
C GLY A 170 -31.36 -1.60 39.74
N GLN A 171 -30.86 -0.37 39.91
CA GLN A 171 -30.27 0.37 38.77
C GLN A 171 -28.75 0.19 38.73
N ASN A 172 -28.32 -0.85 38.01
CA ASN A 172 -26.90 -1.13 37.79
C ASN A 172 -26.36 -0.18 36.71
N GLY A 173 -25.79 0.94 37.15
CA GLY A 173 -25.30 2.00 36.26
C GLY A 173 -24.13 1.53 35.41
N ARG A 174 -24.42 1.05 34.18
CA ARG A 174 -23.41 0.89 33.13
C ARG A 174 -22.70 2.24 32.97
N ARG A 175 -21.41 2.29 33.31
CA ARG A 175 -20.53 3.39 32.89
C ARG A 175 -20.65 3.49 31.36
N PRO A 176 -20.74 4.71 30.78
CA PRO A 176 -20.66 4.84 29.33
C PRO A 176 -19.32 4.24 28.88
N VAL A 177 -19.39 3.24 28.00
CA VAL A 177 -18.20 2.74 27.31
C VAL A 177 -17.64 3.92 26.53
N ARG A 178 -16.34 4.20 26.69
CA ARG A 178 -15.70 5.26 25.91
C ARG A 178 -15.63 4.79 24.46
N SER A 179 -16.14 5.62 23.54
CA SER A 179 -15.98 5.43 22.10
C SER A 179 -14.49 5.28 21.76
N ILE A 180 -14.12 4.14 21.19
CA ILE A 180 -12.73 3.82 20.84
C ILE A 180 -12.48 4.37 19.45
N LEU A 181 -11.92 5.57 19.38
CA LEU A 181 -11.63 6.27 18.13
C LEU A 181 -10.25 5.88 17.61
N VAL A 182 -10.20 5.47 16.34
CA VAL A 182 -8.98 5.17 15.59
C VAL A 182 -8.94 6.03 14.32
N ALA A 183 -7.75 6.45 13.91
CA ALA A 183 -7.59 7.31 12.75
C ALA A 183 -6.40 6.89 11.89
N GLY A 184 -6.64 6.60 10.61
CA GLY A 184 -5.62 6.32 9.61
C GLY A 184 -5.29 7.54 8.77
N LEU A 185 -4.01 7.78 8.49
CA LEU A 185 -3.51 8.91 7.70
C LEU A 185 -2.55 8.43 6.59
N ASP A 186 -3.01 8.50 5.35
CA ASP A 186 -2.23 8.34 4.11
C ASP A 186 -1.73 9.72 3.66
N VAL A 187 -0.41 9.85 3.41
CA VAL A 187 0.24 11.10 2.96
C VAL A 187 0.90 10.93 1.58
N GLY A 188 0.30 10.12 0.72
CA GLY A 188 0.83 9.80 -0.61
C GLY A 188 1.02 11.02 -1.52
N SER A 189 2.00 10.94 -2.43
CA SER A 189 2.46 12.03 -3.32
C SER A 189 1.43 12.82 -4.14
N ALA A 190 0.17 12.37 -4.23
CA ALA A 190 -0.86 12.99 -5.08
C ALA A 190 -2.08 13.48 -4.29
N CYS A 191 -2.48 12.75 -3.24
CA CYS A 191 -3.60 13.10 -2.39
C CYS A 191 -3.36 12.57 -0.97
N THR A 192 -3.45 13.43 0.03
CA THR A 192 -3.45 13.07 1.46
C THR A 192 -4.87 12.65 1.84
N ARG A 193 -5.03 11.61 2.65
CA ARG A 193 -6.32 11.09 3.10
C ARG A 193 -6.31 10.73 4.57
N ALA A 194 -7.40 11.06 5.25
CA ALA A 194 -7.67 10.63 6.61
C ALA A 194 -8.99 9.86 6.67
N VAL A 195 -9.02 8.80 7.48
CA VAL A 195 -10.24 8.05 7.83
C VAL A 195 -10.29 7.94 9.35
N ILE A 196 -11.38 8.41 9.96
CA ILE A 196 -11.69 8.26 11.38
C ILE A 196 -12.79 7.22 11.51
N GLY A 197 -12.53 6.19 12.33
CA GLY A 197 -13.52 5.20 12.71
C GLY A 197 -13.68 5.09 14.22
N GLU A 198 -14.86 4.65 14.64
CA GLU A 198 -15.13 4.13 15.98
C GLU A 198 -15.17 2.61 15.92
N LEU A 199 -14.52 1.94 16.87
CA LEU A 199 -14.62 0.49 17.03
C LEU A 199 -15.96 0.16 17.71
N LEU A 200 -16.83 -0.52 16.95
CA LEU A 200 -18.18 -0.94 17.30
C LEU A 200 -18.27 -2.47 17.40
N GLY A 201 -19.35 -2.96 18.00
CA GLY A 201 -19.58 -4.40 18.22
C GLY A 201 -19.08 -4.87 19.59
N ASP A 202 -18.74 -6.15 19.68
CA ASP A 202 -18.09 -6.75 20.85
C ASP A 202 -16.70 -7.33 20.50
N GLN A 203 -16.04 -7.94 21.47
CA GLN A 203 -14.69 -8.50 21.32
C GLN A 203 -14.60 -9.73 20.39
N TYR A 204 -15.74 -10.28 19.93
CA TYR A 204 -15.81 -11.42 19.01
C TYR A 204 -16.22 -10.98 17.60
N HIS A 205 -17.03 -9.92 17.50
CA HIS A 205 -17.48 -9.34 16.24
C HIS A 205 -17.20 -7.82 16.18
N PRO A 206 -15.91 -7.43 16.15
CA PRO A 206 -15.51 -6.04 15.98
C PRO A 206 -15.86 -5.53 14.58
N THR A 207 -16.35 -4.29 14.50
CA THR A 207 -16.67 -3.59 13.25
C THR A 207 -16.19 -2.14 13.32
N LEU A 208 -15.69 -1.59 12.21
CA LEU A 208 -15.18 -0.23 12.17
C LEU A 208 -16.25 0.72 11.62
N GLY A 209 -16.92 1.45 12.52
CA GLY A 209 -17.89 2.49 12.18
C GLY A 209 -17.18 3.75 11.68
N ILE A 210 -17.17 3.99 10.37
CA ILE A 210 -16.54 5.16 9.76
C ILE A 210 -17.34 6.41 10.12
N LEU A 211 -16.73 7.30 10.92
CA LEU A 211 -17.35 8.54 11.40
C LEU A 211 -16.98 9.75 10.54
N GLY A 212 -15.76 9.80 10.02
CA GLY A 212 -15.26 11.00 9.33
C GLY A 212 -14.17 10.71 8.32
N ILE A 213 -14.15 11.48 7.24
CA ILE A 213 -13.27 11.28 6.09
C ILE A 213 -12.69 12.65 5.71
N GLY A 214 -11.39 12.71 5.46
CA GLY A 214 -10.71 13.91 5.00
C GLY A 214 -9.86 13.62 3.77
N ARG A 215 -9.75 14.57 2.83
CA ARG A 215 -9.00 14.40 1.59
C ARG A 215 -8.53 15.72 0.97
N SER A 216 -7.27 16.07 1.18
CA SER A 216 -6.60 17.18 0.47
C SER A 216 -5.74 16.70 -0.69
N ARG A 217 -5.65 17.49 -1.77
CA ARG A 217 -4.62 17.31 -2.80
C ARG A 217 -3.25 17.61 -2.18
N THR A 218 -2.28 16.70 -2.31
CA THR A 218 -1.00 16.82 -1.61
C THR A 218 -0.18 18.01 -2.11
N VAL A 219 0.37 18.77 -1.16
CA VAL A 219 1.39 19.78 -1.39
C VAL A 219 2.55 19.50 -0.44
N GLY A 220 3.78 19.78 -0.87
CA GLY A 220 4.99 19.59 -0.06
C GLY A 220 5.52 18.16 0.05
N VAL A 221 4.86 17.15 -0.53
CA VAL A 221 5.38 15.78 -0.67
C VAL A 221 5.54 15.42 -2.15
N ARG A 222 6.64 14.73 -2.50
CA ARG A 222 6.91 14.21 -3.86
C ARG A 222 7.73 12.93 -3.78
N ARG A 223 7.33 11.89 -4.53
CA ARG A 223 7.94 10.54 -4.45
C ARG A 223 8.00 10.01 -3.01
N ASP A 224 6.96 10.36 -2.27
CA ASP A 224 6.68 9.89 -0.91
C ASP A 224 7.77 10.35 0.09
N VAL A 225 8.44 11.46 -0.28
CA VAL A 225 9.38 12.24 0.53
C VAL A 225 8.85 13.66 0.70
N VAL A 226 8.94 14.20 1.92
CA VAL A 226 8.62 15.61 2.20
C VAL A 226 9.68 16.52 1.58
N THR A 227 9.26 17.34 0.61
CA THR A 227 10.08 18.37 -0.06
C THR A 227 9.85 19.79 0.48
N ASP A 228 8.71 20.02 1.15
CA ASP A 228 8.36 21.27 1.83
C ASP A 228 7.54 20.89 3.07
N LEU A 229 8.15 21.08 4.24
CA LEU A 229 7.63 20.59 5.52
C LEU A 229 6.43 21.41 5.98
N GLU A 230 6.44 22.72 5.76
CA GLU A 230 5.38 23.65 6.09
C GLU A 230 4.15 23.39 5.19
N ALA A 231 4.33 23.23 3.88
CA ALA A 231 3.22 22.90 2.99
C ALA A 231 2.62 21.51 3.25
N ALA A 232 3.46 20.52 3.59
CA ALA A 232 2.99 19.19 4.02
C ALA A 232 2.22 19.27 5.35
N THR A 233 2.71 20.07 6.31
CA THR A 233 2.05 20.33 7.60
C THR A 233 0.64 20.88 7.40
N GLU A 234 0.47 21.93 6.59
CA GLU A 234 -0.86 22.51 6.34
C GLU A 234 -1.79 21.53 5.60
N CYS A 235 -1.25 20.74 4.66
CA CYS A 235 -2.01 19.72 3.92
C CYS A 235 -2.54 18.61 4.84
N ILE A 236 -1.69 18.10 5.75
CA ILE A 236 -2.07 17.11 6.77
C ILE A 236 -3.11 17.71 7.73
N ARG A 237 -2.86 18.94 8.23
CA ARG A 237 -3.76 19.62 9.16
C ARG A 237 -5.13 19.90 8.55
N ALA A 238 -5.20 20.31 7.28
CA ALA A 238 -6.47 20.49 6.58
C ALA A 238 -7.23 19.17 6.44
N THR A 239 -6.55 18.11 6.01
CA THR A 239 -7.12 16.76 5.85
C THR A 239 -7.67 16.19 7.16
N LEU A 240 -6.91 16.27 8.26
CA LEU A 240 -7.37 15.76 9.55
C LEU A 240 -8.50 16.61 10.14
N ARG A 241 -8.49 17.93 9.96
CA ARG A 241 -9.59 18.80 10.40
C ARG A 241 -10.89 18.56 9.63
N GLU A 242 -10.82 18.26 8.33
CA GLU A 242 -11.99 17.86 7.54
C GLU A 242 -12.63 16.59 8.12
N ALA A 243 -11.80 15.57 8.41
CA ALA A 243 -12.26 14.33 9.04
C ALA A 243 -12.82 14.55 10.46
N GLU A 244 -12.14 15.34 11.32
CA GLU A 244 -12.62 15.71 12.66
C GLU A 244 -13.98 16.40 12.63
N VAL A 245 -14.16 17.37 11.73
CA VAL A 245 -15.42 18.11 11.56
C VAL A 245 -16.54 17.19 11.05
N MET A 246 -16.23 16.25 10.17
CA MET A 246 -17.19 15.27 9.67
C MET A 246 -17.63 14.29 10.76
N ALA A 247 -16.70 13.80 11.57
CA ALA A 247 -16.96 12.88 12.68
C ALA A 247 -17.54 13.55 13.94
N GLY A 248 -17.40 14.87 14.09
CA GLY A 248 -17.77 15.60 15.30
C GLY A 248 -16.84 15.35 16.51
N VAL A 249 -15.62 14.86 16.27
CA VAL A 249 -14.65 14.44 17.32
C VAL A 249 -13.37 15.28 17.32
N ARG A 250 -12.46 14.97 18.25
CA ARG A 250 -11.06 15.43 18.23
C ARG A 250 -10.09 14.27 18.37
N LEU A 251 -8.96 14.35 17.66
CA LEU A 251 -7.89 13.35 17.68
C LEU A 251 -6.65 13.88 18.44
N ASP A 252 -6.08 13.06 19.33
CA ASP A 252 -4.67 13.22 19.79
C ASP A 252 -3.72 12.50 18.83
N ARG A 253 -4.20 11.47 18.10
CA ARG A 253 -3.37 10.41 17.51
C ARG A 253 -3.84 9.95 16.14
N VAL A 254 -2.90 9.49 15.32
CA VAL A 254 -3.11 8.82 14.03
C VAL A 254 -2.12 7.67 13.82
N TYR A 255 -2.54 6.66 13.06
CA TYR A 255 -1.67 5.68 12.41
C TYR A 255 -1.25 6.22 11.05
N LEU A 256 0.06 6.33 10.83
CA LEU A 256 0.66 6.99 9.66
C LEU A 256 1.10 5.94 8.62
N GLY A 257 0.64 6.10 7.38
CA GLY A 257 1.16 5.35 6.23
C GLY A 257 2.59 5.73 5.89
N VAL A 258 3.41 4.72 5.58
CA VAL A 258 4.78 4.88 5.09
C VAL A 258 5.01 3.96 3.89
N SER A 259 5.44 4.53 2.76
CA SER A 259 5.78 3.82 1.52
C SER A 259 6.75 4.63 0.66
N GLY A 260 7.25 4.03 -0.42
CA GLY A 260 8.08 4.69 -1.42
C GLY A 260 9.41 3.98 -1.70
N ASP A 261 10.20 4.60 -2.58
CA ASP A 261 11.51 4.13 -3.07
C ASP A 261 12.61 4.06 -1.97
N HIS A 262 12.29 4.50 -0.74
CA HIS A 262 13.17 4.48 0.43
C HIS A 262 12.90 3.29 1.37
N ILE A 263 11.96 2.41 0.98
CA ILE A 263 11.64 1.17 1.70
C ILE A 263 12.39 0.00 1.09
N ALA A 264 12.94 -0.87 1.94
CA ALA A 264 13.35 -2.21 1.54
C ALA A 264 12.59 -3.25 2.37
N VAL A 265 12.50 -4.45 1.81
CA VAL A 265 12.04 -5.64 2.52
C VAL A 265 13.16 -6.67 2.40
N ASP A 266 13.82 -6.92 3.52
CA ASP A 266 14.91 -7.88 3.63
C ASP A 266 14.39 -9.13 4.37
N GLN A 267 15.03 -10.30 4.18
CA GLN A 267 14.69 -11.51 4.94
C GLN A 267 15.70 -11.76 6.06
N SER A 268 15.22 -12.20 7.22
CA SER A 268 16.05 -12.58 8.36
C SER A 268 15.49 -13.83 9.03
N SER A 269 16.37 -14.69 9.57
CA SER A 269 15.97 -15.89 10.32
C SER A 269 16.40 -15.84 11.78
N GLY A 270 15.57 -16.42 12.64
CA GLY A 270 15.83 -16.56 14.07
C GLY A 270 15.71 -18.02 14.50
N VAL A 271 16.52 -18.42 15.48
CA VAL A 271 16.58 -19.80 15.98
C VAL A 271 16.71 -19.78 17.50
N VAL A 272 15.89 -20.57 18.20
CA VAL A 272 15.99 -20.78 19.65
C VAL A 272 15.86 -22.24 20.03
N ALA A 273 16.52 -22.62 21.13
CA ALA A 273 16.20 -23.84 21.85
C ALA A 273 14.93 -23.63 22.69
N VAL A 274 13.98 -24.55 22.53
CA VAL A 274 12.79 -24.71 23.36
C VAL A 274 13.22 -25.40 24.65
N ALA A 275 12.78 -24.89 25.81
CA ALA A 275 13.25 -25.36 27.12
C ALA A 275 12.30 -26.36 27.81
N ALA A 276 11.13 -26.59 27.22
CA ALA A 276 10.11 -27.54 27.66
C ALA A 276 9.83 -28.54 26.52
N GLU A 277 8.96 -29.53 26.76
CA GLU A 277 8.49 -30.47 25.73
C GLU A 277 7.44 -29.85 24.78
N GLU A 278 7.05 -28.59 24.99
CA GLU A 278 5.98 -27.88 24.28
C GLU A 278 6.40 -26.41 24.06
N ILE A 279 6.14 -25.88 22.85
CA ILE A 279 6.44 -24.50 22.48
C ILE A 279 5.38 -23.57 23.06
N VAL A 280 5.83 -22.60 23.87
CA VAL A 280 4.97 -21.59 24.51
C VAL A 280 5.10 -20.21 23.83
N PRO A 281 4.13 -19.28 23.99
CA PRO A 281 4.19 -17.94 23.37
C PRO A 281 5.48 -17.16 23.64
N ARG A 282 6.12 -17.38 24.79
CA ARG A 282 7.41 -16.78 25.15
C ARG A 282 8.56 -17.22 24.23
N ASP A 283 8.50 -18.42 23.65
CA ASP A 283 9.51 -18.88 22.71
C ASP A 283 9.31 -18.27 21.32
N ILE A 284 8.07 -17.89 20.98
CA ILE A 284 7.77 -17.07 19.79
C ILE A 284 8.38 -15.67 19.94
N ASP A 285 8.13 -15.00 21.09
CA ASP A 285 8.75 -13.71 21.41
C ASP A 285 10.30 -13.80 21.29
N ARG A 286 10.92 -14.83 21.91
CA ARG A 286 12.37 -15.07 21.84
C ARG A 286 12.89 -15.32 20.41
N VAL A 287 12.21 -16.13 19.59
CA VAL A 287 12.71 -16.46 18.25
C VAL A 287 12.62 -15.28 17.30
N HIS A 288 11.62 -14.41 17.48
CA HIS A 288 11.53 -13.14 16.77
C HIS A 288 12.54 -12.11 17.27
N GLU A 289 12.79 -12.01 18.58
CA GLU A 289 13.88 -11.16 19.11
C GLU A 289 15.23 -11.50 18.46
N VAL A 290 15.53 -12.80 18.27
CA VAL A 290 16.73 -13.25 17.54
C VAL A 290 16.65 -12.88 16.05
N ALA A 291 15.53 -13.12 15.37
CA ALA A 291 15.39 -12.79 13.95
C ALA A 291 15.43 -11.28 13.66
N GLN A 292 14.99 -10.45 14.61
CA GLN A 292 15.01 -8.99 14.50
C GLN A 292 16.36 -8.37 14.87
N ALA A 293 17.30 -9.13 15.47
CA ALA A 293 18.60 -8.67 15.94
C ALA A 293 19.63 -8.41 14.81
N VAL A 294 19.19 -7.89 13.66
CA VAL A 294 20.05 -7.52 12.53
C VAL A 294 20.69 -6.15 12.73
N ALA A 295 21.92 -5.98 12.25
CA ALA A 295 22.63 -4.70 12.29
C ALA A 295 22.11 -3.74 11.19
N LEU A 296 21.10 -2.93 11.52
CA LEU A 296 20.58 -1.91 10.60
C LEU A 296 21.57 -0.74 10.42
N PRO A 297 21.74 -0.21 9.19
CA PRO A 297 22.46 1.04 8.94
C PRO A 297 21.86 2.23 9.70
N GLN A 298 22.70 3.18 10.13
CA GLN A 298 22.29 4.33 10.97
C GLN A 298 21.26 5.27 10.32
N ASP A 299 21.15 5.27 8.99
CA ASP A 299 20.19 6.05 8.22
C ASP A 299 18.85 5.34 7.98
N ARG A 300 18.68 4.13 8.55
CA ARG A 300 17.47 3.31 8.43
C ARG A 300 16.85 2.96 9.78
N GLU A 301 15.54 2.78 9.79
CA GLU A 301 14.77 2.30 10.95
C GLU A 301 13.83 1.15 10.54
N LEU A 302 13.61 0.21 11.46
CA LEU A 302 12.65 -0.88 11.30
C LEU A 302 11.23 -0.32 11.39
N LEU A 303 10.37 -0.68 10.44
CA LEU A 303 8.96 -0.34 10.44
C LEU A 303 8.11 -1.55 10.86
N HIS A 304 8.38 -2.72 10.28
CA HIS A 304 7.67 -3.97 10.55
C HIS A 304 8.62 -5.16 10.53
N ALA A 305 8.33 -6.17 11.35
CA ALA A 305 8.90 -7.50 11.25
C ALA A 305 7.73 -8.48 11.08
N VAL A 306 7.69 -9.19 9.94
CA VAL A 306 6.53 -9.91 9.43
C VAL A 306 6.91 -11.37 9.20
N PRO A 307 6.54 -12.30 10.09
CA PRO A 307 6.72 -13.73 9.89
C PRO A 307 6.23 -14.25 8.54
N ARG A 308 6.98 -15.20 8.02
CA ARG A 308 6.75 -15.88 6.75
C ARG A 308 6.40 -17.34 6.95
N ASP A 309 7.22 -18.04 7.72
CA ASP A 309 7.05 -19.44 8.08
C ASP A 309 7.74 -19.74 9.42
N TYR A 310 7.26 -20.76 10.11
CA TYR A 310 7.92 -21.38 11.27
C TYR A 310 8.39 -22.80 10.95
N TYR A 311 9.43 -23.21 11.66
CA TYR A 311 10.05 -24.51 11.58
C TYR A 311 10.23 -25.07 13.00
N VAL A 312 9.76 -26.31 13.22
CA VAL A 312 9.91 -27.03 14.50
C VAL A 312 10.69 -28.31 14.21
N ASP A 313 11.86 -28.47 14.85
CA ASP A 313 12.81 -29.56 14.59
C ASP A 313 13.02 -29.84 13.08
N TYR A 314 13.25 -28.77 12.32
CA TYR A 314 13.44 -28.73 10.86
C TYR A 314 12.20 -29.01 9.98
N HIS A 315 11.03 -29.31 10.58
CA HIS A 315 9.77 -29.41 9.86
C HIS A 315 9.16 -28.01 9.67
N GLY A 316 9.12 -27.53 8.42
CA GLY A 316 8.60 -26.22 8.04
C GLY A 316 7.14 -26.20 7.62
N GLY A 317 6.68 -25.03 7.13
CA GLY A 317 5.29 -24.81 6.71
C GLY A 317 4.34 -24.53 7.87
N ILE A 318 4.84 -24.45 9.11
CA ILE A 318 4.02 -24.23 10.31
C ILE A 318 3.55 -22.78 10.37
N THR A 319 2.32 -22.59 10.83
CA THR A 319 1.61 -21.29 10.87
C THR A 319 1.61 -20.71 12.28
N ASP A 320 1.06 -21.44 13.25
CA ASP A 320 1.27 -21.21 14.68
C ASP A 320 1.95 -22.46 15.26
N PRO A 321 3.19 -22.35 15.79
CA PRO A 321 3.87 -23.47 16.45
C PRO A 321 3.56 -23.57 17.95
N VAL A 322 2.77 -22.67 18.54
CA VAL A 322 2.39 -22.76 19.96
C VAL A 322 1.59 -24.04 20.22
N GLY A 323 1.94 -24.77 21.29
CA GLY A 323 1.36 -26.07 21.61
C GLY A 323 1.94 -27.25 20.82
N MET A 324 2.88 -27.02 19.89
CA MET A 324 3.64 -28.10 19.25
C MET A 324 4.81 -28.55 20.14
N SER A 325 5.07 -29.85 20.16
CA SER A 325 6.29 -30.40 20.77
C SER A 325 7.48 -30.32 19.82
N GLY A 326 8.62 -29.89 20.35
CA GLY A 326 9.90 -29.89 19.64
C GLY A 326 11.02 -29.22 20.44
N THR A 327 12.28 -29.46 20.03
CA THR A 327 13.47 -28.97 20.76
C THR A 327 14.06 -27.69 20.18
N ARG A 328 13.87 -27.47 18.87
CA ARG A 328 14.31 -26.30 18.10
C ARG A 328 13.09 -25.61 17.50
N LEU A 329 12.95 -24.32 17.79
CA LEU A 329 12.05 -23.42 17.08
C LEU A 329 12.87 -22.46 16.22
N GLU A 330 12.45 -22.29 14.97
CA GLU A 330 13.07 -21.42 13.98
C GLU A 330 11.99 -20.67 13.19
N THR A 331 12.29 -19.44 12.77
CA THR A 331 11.36 -18.58 12.02
C THR A 331 12.09 -17.82 10.92
N GLU A 332 11.40 -17.56 9.81
CA GLU A 332 11.78 -16.54 8.83
C GLU A 332 10.87 -15.31 8.96
N LEU A 333 11.47 -14.12 9.03
CA LEU A 333 10.78 -12.83 9.03
C LEU A 333 11.16 -12.00 7.78
N TYR A 334 10.17 -11.30 7.21
CA TYR A 334 10.39 -10.12 6.39
C TYR A 334 10.61 -8.91 7.30
N LEU A 335 11.76 -8.24 7.18
CA LEU A 335 12.09 -7.02 7.88
C LEU A 335 11.88 -5.82 6.94
N VAL A 336 10.81 -5.06 7.18
CA VAL A 336 10.48 -3.87 6.40
C VAL A 336 11.20 -2.66 7.01
N THR A 337 12.14 -2.08 6.27
CA THR A 337 12.99 -0.98 6.76
C THR A 337 12.84 0.27 5.90
N GLY A 338 12.78 1.44 6.54
CA GLY A 338 12.66 2.74 5.87
C GLY A 338 13.82 3.67 6.20
N SER A 339 14.08 4.69 5.38
CA SER A 339 15.03 5.75 5.71
C SER A 339 14.51 6.64 6.84
N SER A 340 15.24 6.69 7.95
CA SER A 340 14.88 7.44 9.17
C SER A 340 14.73 8.95 8.92
N VAL A 341 15.40 9.48 7.89
CA VAL A 341 15.26 10.89 7.48
C VAL A 341 13.91 11.15 6.83
N VAL A 342 13.42 10.25 5.98
CA VAL A 342 12.14 10.41 5.27
C VAL A 342 10.98 10.19 6.23
N VAL A 343 11.01 9.09 6.99
CA VAL A 343 9.99 8.73 7.98
C VAL A 343 9.96 9.74 9.13
N GLY A 344 11.12 10.22 9.59
CA GLY A 344 11.24 11.33 10.54
C GLY A 344 10.69 12.67 10.01
N ASN A 345 10.81 12.95 8.71
CA ASN A 345 10.20 14.14 8.11
C ASN A 345 8.67 14.05 8.04
N LEU A 346 8.12 12.89 7.67
CA LEU A 346 6.67 12.65 7.68
C LEU A 346 6.12 12.74 9.12
N THR A 347 6.79 12.09 10.08
CA THR A 347 6.44 12.16 11.51
C THR A 347 6.37 13.63 11.99
N ARG A 348 7.42 14.42 11.72
CA ARG A 348 7.47 15.84 12.10
C ARG A 348 6.41 16.71 11.42
N ALA A 349 5.93 16.34 10.23
CA ALA A 349 4.83 17.05 9.56
C ALA A 349 3.48 16.82 10.27
N VAL A 350 3.24 15.60 10.77
CA VAL A 350 2.05 15.25 11.58
C VAL A 350 2.12 15.94 12.96
N GLU A 351 3.28 15.93 13.61
CA GLU A 351 3.51 16.60 14.89
C GLU A 351 3.31 18.12 14.78
N LYS A 352 3.89 18.76 13.76
CA LYS A 352 3.63 20.18 13.45
C LYS A 352 2.16 20.45 13.09
N ALA A 353 1.44 19.49 12.51
CA ALA A 353 0.02 19.65 12.20
C ALA A 353 -0.83 19.73 13.48
N GLY A 354 -0.36 19.15 14.60
CA GLY A 354 -0.99 19.18 15.91
C GLY A 354 -1.40 17.80 16.45
N TYR A 355 -0.93 16.72 15.82
CA TYR A 355 -1.34 15.34 16.10
C TYR A 355 -0.12 14.46 16.37
N ARG A 356 -0.28 13.37 17.12
CA ARG A 356 0.79 12.40 17.40
C ARG A 356 0.71 11.21 16.47
N VAL A 357 1.86 10.71 16.01
CA VAL A 357 1.92 9.39 15.37
C VAL A 357 1.87 8.33 16.47
N GLN A 358 0.88 7.44 16.43
CA GLN A 358 0.71 6.31 17.36
C GLN A 358 1.37 5.04 16.82
N GLY A 359 1.38 4.87 15.50
CA GLY A 359 2.07 3.79 14.80
C GLY A 359 2.41 4.21 13.37
N ARG A 360 3.44 3.58 12.80
CA ARG A 360 3.88 3.77 11.41
C ARG A 360 3.66 2.45 10.67
N VAL A 361 2.81 2.44 9.66
CA VAL A 361 2.41 1.20 8.98
C VAL A 361 2.92 1.20 7.54
N PHE A 362 3.54 0.10 7.12
CA PHE A 362 3.92 -0.07 5.73
C PHE A 362 2.66 -0.19 4.86
N GLU A 363 2.49 0.75 3.92
CA GLU A 363 1.20 0.94 3.23
C GLU A 363 0.63 -0.32 2.55
N PRO A 364 1.41 -1.21 1.91
CA PRO A 364 0.88 -2.44 1.32
C PRO A 364 0.25 -3.40 2.32
N LEU A 365 0.70 -3.45 3.57
CA LEU A 365 0.08 -4.27 4.63
C LEU A 365 -1.29 -3.70 5.00
N ALA A 366 -1.35 -2.36 5.19
CA ALA A 366 -2.59 -1.67 5.51
C ALA A 366 -3.60 -1.78 4.34
N ALA A 367 -3.16 -1.52 3.12
CA ALA A 367 -4.00 -1.63 1.92
C ALA A 367 -4.52 -3.07 1.73
N ALA A 368 -3.68 -4.08 1.93
CA ALA A 368 -4.09 -5.49 1.85
C ALA A 368 -5.17 -5.82 2.89
N ARG A 369 -4.94 -5.44 4.16
CA ARG A 369 -5.89 -5.60 5.28
C ARG A 369 -7.27 -4.96 5.03
N ALA A 370 -7.36 -3.98 4.12
CA ALA A 370 -8.60 -3.30 3.76
C ALA A 370 -9.31 -3.82 2.50
N VAL A 371 -8.65 -4.60 1.64
CA VAL A 371 -9.21 -4.96 0.31
C VAL A 371 -9.13 -6.43 -0.10
N LEU A 372 -8.42 -7.27 0.67
CA LEU A 372 -8.34 -8.71 0.48
C LEU A 372 -9.26 -9.43 1.48
N ALA A 373 -10.04 -10.39 0.99
CA ALA A 373 -10.74 -11.35 1.85
C ALA A 373 -9.77 -12.45 2.31
N GLU A 374 -10.05 -13.10 3.44
CA GLU A 374 -9.22 -14.20 3.95
C GLU A 374 -9.18 -15.39 2.97
N ASP A 375 -10.31 -15.74 2.36
CA ASP A 375 -10.41 -16.76 1.29
C ASP A 375 -9.46 -16.48 0.11
N GLU A 376 -9.18 -15.21 -0.21
CA GLU A 376 -8.23 -14.85 -1.28
C GLU A 376 -6.77 -15.00 -0.83
N LYS A 377 -6.47 -14.72 0.44
CA LYS A 377 -5.14 -14.97 1.02
C LYS A 377 -4.82 -16.46 1.08
N GLU A 378 -5.82 -17.30 1.34
CA GLU A 378 -5.69 -18.76 1.25
C GLU A 378 -5.45 -19.22 -0.19
N LEU A 379 -6.34 -18.87 -1.12
CA LEU A 379 -6.29 -19.31 -2.52
C LEU A 379 -5.12 -18.77 -3.35
N GLY A 380 -4.41 -17.75 -2.85
CA GLY A 380 -3.31 -17.10 -3.54
C GLY A 380 -3.74 -15.82 -4.24
N VAL A 381 -3.28 -14.66 -3.76
CA VAL A 381 -3.64 -13.34 -4.29
C VAL A 381 -2.48 -12.36 -4.23
N ALA A 382 -2.35 -11.54 -5.28
CA ALA A 382 -1.43 -10.40 -5.30
C ALA A 382 -2.20 -9.08 -5.21
N MET A 383 -2.00 -8.32 -4.14
CA MET A 383 -2.49 -6.95 -4.03
C MET A 383 -1.48 -5.98 -4.68
N VAL A 384 -1.98 -5.08 -5.52
CA VAL A 384 -1.19 -4.06 -6.22
C VAL A 384 -1.78 -2.68 -5.94
N ASP A 385 -1.17 -1.91 -5.05
CA ASP A 385 -1.56 -0.53 -4.77
C ASP A 385 -0.91 0.40 -5.81
N LEU A 386 -1.67 0.84 -6.81
CA LEU A 386 -1.22 1.74 -7.86
C LEU A 386 -1.30 3.20 -7.38
N GLY A 387 -0.33 3.57 -6.55
CA GLY A 387 -0.22 4.85 -5.86
C GLY A 387 0.16 6.06 -6.71
N GLY A 388 0.45 7.18 -6.04
CA GLY A 388 0.73 8.48 -6.67
C GLY A 388 2.11 8.58 -7.32
N ALA A 389 3.12 7.92 -6.76
CA ALA A 389 4.50 7.94 -7.25
C ALA A 389 5.20 6.58 -7.16
N SER A 390 4.87 5.81 -6.13
CA SER A 390 5.20 4.41 -5.95
C SER A 390 4.01 3.49 -6.31
N THR A 391 4.30 2.20 -6.45
CA THR A 391 3.32 1.10 -6.54
C THR A 391 3.65 0.09 -5.45
N GLY A 392 2.72 -0.16 -4.54
CA GLY A 392 2.87 -1.14 -3.45
C GLY A 392 2.51 -2.56 -3.90
N LEU A 393 3.18 -3.56 -3.32
CA LEU A 393 2.91 -4.98 -3.55
C LEU A 393 2.83 -5.75 -2.23
N SER A 394 1.83 -6.62 -2.12
CA SER A 394 1.76 -7.72 -1.14
C SER A 394 1.24 -8.96 -1.86
N VAL A 395 1.87 -10.12 -1.64
CA VAL A 395 1.42 -11.43 -2.16
C VAL A 395 1.12 -12.34 -0.98
N HIS A 396 -0.07 -12.93 -0.98
CA HIS A 396 -0.53 -13.88 0.03
C HIS A 396 -0.84 -15.23 -0.62
N TYR A 397 -0.59 -16.34 0.07
CA TYR A 397 -0.94 -17.71 -0.34
C TYR A 397 -0.80 -18.66 0.86
N GLU A 398 -1.80 -19.52 1.09
CA GLU A 398 -1.99 -20.31 2.33
C GLU A 398 -2.11 -19.40 3.57
N GLY A 399 -2.81 -18.26 3.42
CA GLY A 399 -2.94 -17.17 4.39
C GLY A 399 -1.69 -16.28 4.42
N LYS A 400 -0.52 -16.93 4.46
CA LYS A 400 0.81 -16.36 4.68
C LYS A 400 1.19 -15.31 3.64
N ILE A 401 1.94 -14.30 4.07
CA ILE A 401 2.66 -13.38 3.18
C ILE A 401 3.83 -14.12 2.51
N ARG A 402 3.90 -14.04 1.17
CA ARG A 402 4.91 -14.69 0.32
C ARG A 402 5.78 -13.70 -0.49
N ASP A 403 5.37 -12.45 -0.65
CA ASP A 403 6.21 -11.32 -1.09
C ASP A 403 5.67 -9.98 -0.56
N LEU A 404 6.56 -9.02 -0.33
CA LEU A 404 6.26 -7.63 0.00
C LEU A 404 7.23 -6.72 -0.76
N GLY A 405 6.76 -5.57 -1.23
CA GLY A 405 7.67 -4.61 -1.86
C GLY A 405 7.04 -3.32 -2.35
N VAL A 406 7.89 -2.46 -2.89
CA VAL A 406 7.52 -1.21 -3.54
C VAL A 406 8.24 -1.11 -4.89
N LEU A 407 7.53 -0.65 -5.92
CA LEU A 407 8.12 -0.33 -7.22
C LEU A 407 8.07 1.19 -7.47
N PRO A 408 9.16 1.84 -7.93
CA PRO A 408 9.22 3.30 -8.08
C PRO A 408 8.56 3.79 -9.38
N PHE A 409 7.25 3.59 -9.48
CA PHE A 409 6.39 4.17 -10.51
C PHE A 409 4.94 4.22 -10.03
N GLY A 410 4.14 5.13 -10.60
CA GLY A 410 2.73 5.29 -10.25
C GLY A 410 2.04 6.36 -11.09
N GLY A 411 0.97 6.96 -10.56
CA GLY A 411 0.16 7.94 -11.28
C GLY A 411 0.88 9.20 -11.76
N SER A 412 2.04 9.54 -11.20
CA SER A 412 2.93 10.61 -11.66
C SER A 412 3.83 10.20 -12.83
N THR A 413 4.14 8.91 -13.00
CA THR A 413 4.83 8.37 -14.19
C THR A 413 3.95 8.54 -15.43
N ILE A 414 2.65 8.23 -15.31
CA ILE A 414 1.62 8.47 -16.34
C ILE A 414 1.53 9.97 -16.67
N THR A 415 1.43 10.84 -15.64
CA THR A 415 1.45 12.30 -15.83
C THR A 415 2.71 12.76 -16.58
N GLY A 416 3.86 12.12 -16.35
CA GLY A 416 5.13 12.42 -17.03
C GLY A 416 5.10 12.18 -18.54
N ASP A 417 4.42 11.14 -19.02
CA ASP A 417 4.26 10.90 -20.46
C ASP A 417 3.26 11.85 -21.10
N LEU A 418 2.19 12.19 -20.39
CA LEU A 418 1.23 13.21 -20.82
C LEU A 418 1.88 14.60 -20.96
N ILE A 419 2.81 14.98 -20.06
CA ILE A 419 3.62 16.20 -20.22
C ILE A 419 4.41 16.16 -21.53
N ARG A 420 5.06 15.03 -21.85
CA ARG A 420 5.87 14.88 -23.06
C ARG A 420 5.02 14.91 -24.34
N GLY A 421 4.03 14.02 -24.46
CA GLY A 421 3.20 13.86 -25.66
C GLY A 421 2.23 15.02 -25.91
N LEU A 422 1.68 15.62 -24.85
CA LEU A 422 0.75 16.75 -24.98
C LEU A 422 1.45 18.12 -24.92
N SER A 423 2.72 18.17 -24.47
CA SER A 423 3.52 19.40 -24.34
C SER A 423 2.87 20.45 -23.43
N ILE A 424 2.34 20.01 -22.27
CA ILE A 424 1.63 20.85 -21.29
C ILE A 424 2.25 20.76 -19.89
N PRO A 425 2.09 21.79 -19.03
CA PRO A 425 2.52 21.76 -17.63
C PRO A 425 2.00 20.57 -16.82
N PHE A 426 2.73 20.18 -15.76
CA PHE A 426 2.36 19.04 -14.89
C PHE A 426 0.94 19.16 -14.31
N ALA A 427 0.52 20.36 -13.88
CA ALA A 427 -0.82 20.59 -13.34
C ALA A 427 -1.93 20.39 -14.39
N ASP A 428 -1.61 20.52 -15.68
CA ASP A 428 -2.55 20.36 -16.78
C ASP A 428 -2.59 18.89 -17.23
N ALA A 429 -1.43 18.25 -17.35
CA ALA A 429 -1.32 16.81 -17.57
C ALA A 429 -2.02 15.99 -16.46
N HIS A 430 -1.94 16.43 -15.20
CA HIS A 430 -2.63 15.78 -14.09
C HIS A 430 -4.16 15.90 -14.22
N ARG A 431 -4.67 17.09 -14.54
CA ARG A 431 -6.11 17.32 -14.77
C ARG A 431 -6.63 16.57 -15.98
N VAL A 432 -5.86 16.49 -17.07
CA VAL A 432 -6.22 15.70 -18.26
C VAL A 432 -6.26 14.20 -17.94
N LYS A 433 -5.29 13.68 -17.18
CA LYS A 433 -5.30 12.29 -16.69
C LYS A 433 -6.56 11.99 -15.86
N GLU A 434 -6.88 12.84 -14.89
CA GLU A 434 -8.01 12.62 -13.97
C GLU A 434 -9.38 12.79 -14.64
N ALA A 435 -9.53 13.75 -15.56
CA ALA A 435 -10.83 14.08 -16.17
C ALA A 435 -11.12 13.38 -17.51
N LYS A 436 -10.09 12.83 -18.18
CA LYS A 436 -10.22 12.22 -19.52
C LYS A 436 -9.41 10.94 -19.71
N GLY A 437 -8.67 10.48 -18.71
CA GLY A 437 -7.96 9.21 -18.77
C GLY A 437 -8.89 8.00 -18.95
N VAL A 438 -8.31 6.95 -19.51
CA VAL A 438 -8.89 5.59 -19.64
C VAL A 438 -7.71 4.68 -19.97
N ALA A 439 -7.71 3.44 -19.47
CA ALA A 439 -6.59 2.53 -19.61
C ALA A 439 -6.52 1.86 -20.98
N CYS A 440 -7.64 1.79 -21.71
CA CYS A 440 -7.71 1.21 -23.06
C CYS A 440 -8.20 2.23 -24.10
N ALA A 441 -7.38 2.57 -25.10
CA ALA A 441 -7.74 3.55 -26.13
C ALA A 441 -8.91 3.09 -27.01
N ARG A 442 -9.12 1.76 -27.15
CA ARG A 442 -10.28 1.16 -27.84
C ARG A 442 -11.64 1.43 -27.18
N LEU A 443 -11.67 2.03 -25.98
CA LEU A 443 -12.89 2.44 -25.27
C LEU A 443 -13.28 3.90 -25.55
N VAL A 444 -12.49 4.62 -26.36
CA VAL A 444 -12.69 6.04 -26.66
C VAL A 444 -13.35 6.21 -28.03
N ASP A 445 -14.35 7.07 -28.11
CA ASP A 445 -14.91 7.55 -29.38
C ASP A 445 -13.80 8.28 -30.19
N PRO A 446 -13.46 7.83 -31.42
CA PRO A 446 -12.42 8.48 -32.24
C PRO A 446 -12.66 9.96 -32.55
N SER A 447 -13.90 10.45 -32.42
CA SER A 447 -14.28 11.86 -32.58
C SER A 447 -14.13 12.71 -31.32
N GLU A 448 -13.97 12.12 -30.12
CA GLU A 448 -13.89 12.90 -28.88
C GLU A 448 -12.58 13.70 -28.82
N LEU A 449 -12.70 15.02 -28.63
CA LEU A 449 -11.57 15.93 -28.49
C LEU A 449 -11.39 16.41 -27.04
N VAL A 450 -10.14 16.36 -26.56
CA VAL A 450 -9.72 17.00 -25.31
C VAL A 450 -9.15 18.38 -25.63
N ARG A 451 -9.76 19.44 -25.08
CA ARG A 451 -9.22 20.80 -25.14
C ARG A 451 -8.11 20.95 -24.10
N LEU A 452 -6.88 21.09 -24.56
CA LEU A 452 -5.72 21.39 -23.72
C LEU A 452 -5.66 22.89 -23.41
N PRO A 453 -5.19 23.29 -22.22
CA PRO A 453 -4.83 24.69 -21.96
C PRO A 453 -3.67 25.12 -22.86
N GLY A 454 -3.58 26.42 -23.12
CA GLY A 454 -2.54 27.00 -23.97
C GLY A 454 -2.25 28.44 -23.54
N VAL A 455 -1.06 28.91 -23.91
CA VAL A 455 -0.57 30.25 -23.57
C VAL A 455 -1.55 31.31 -24.09
N ASN A 456 -1.83 32.33 -23.26
CA ASN A 456 -2.75 33.44 -23.56
C ASN A 456 -4.16 32.98 -24.02
N GLY A 457 -4.68 31.89 -23.42
CA GLY A 457 -6.04 31.38 -23.65
C GLY A 457 -6.24 30.62 -24.96
N ARG A 458 -5.24 30.59 -25.85
CA ARG A 458 -5.25 29.86 -27.12
C ARG A 458 -4.93 28.38 -26.92
N GLY A 459 -5.79 27.69 -26.17
CA GLY A 459 -5.73 26.25 -25.96
C GLY A 459 -5.98 25.46 -27.25
N ARG A 460 -5.22 24.38 -27.48
CA ARG A 460 -5.35 23.48 -28.63
C ARG A 460 -6.19 22.25 -28.29
N SER A 461 -6.92 21.71 -29.25
CA SER A 461 -7.60 20.42 -29.09
C SER A 461 -6.72 19.27 -29.58
N VAL A 462 -6.83 18.11 -28.94
CA VAL A 462 -6.23 16.83 -29.37
C VAL A 462 -7.27 15.71 -29.28
N PRO A 463 -7.19 14.63 -30.08
CA PRO A 463 -8.05 13.47 -29.91
C PRO A 463 -7.87 12.84 -28.53
N ARG A 464 -8.96 12.45 -27.86
CA ARG A 464 -8.90 11.71 -26.58
C ARG A 464 -8.26 10.34 -26.77
N THR A 465 -8.40 9.73 -27.95
CA THR A 465 -7.69 8.49 -28.32
C THR A 465 -6.17 8.62 -28.15
N TYR A 466 -5.57 9.77 -28.47
CA TYR A 466 -4.13 10.00 -28.27
C TYR A 466 -3.76 10.13 -26.78
N VAL A 467 -4.62 10.77 -25.97
CA VAL A 467 -4.46 10.82 -24.51
C VAL A 467 -4.53 9.41 -23.91
N ALA A 468 -5.47 8.59 -24.37
CA ALA A 468 -5.63 7.21 -23.93
C ALA A 468 -4.46 6.31 -24.33
N GLN A 469 -3.94 6.43 -25.57
CA GLN A 469 -2.76 5.68 -26.03
C GLN A 469 -1.53 5.92 -25.15
N LEU A 470 -1.28 7.17 -24.73
CA LEU A 470 -0.18 7.50 -23.81
C LEU A 470 -0.36 6.88 -22.41
N ILE A 471 -1.60 6.72 -21.95
CA ILE A 471 -1.94 6.10 -20.66
C ILE A 471 -1.84 4.56 -20.76
N GLU A 472 -2.42 3.97 -21.79
CA GLU A 472 -2.39 2.53 -22.10
C GLU A 472 -0.95 2.02 -22.18
N GLN A 473 -0.10 2.64 -23.01
CA GLN A 473 1.32 2.28 -23.15
C GLN A 473 2.10 2.34 -21.83
N ARG A 474 1.80 3.31 -20.95
CA ARG A 474 2.43 3.38 -19.63
C ARG A 474 1.90 2.32 -18.68
N LEU A 475 0.58 2.11 -18.63
CA LEU A 475 -0.02 1.10 -17.77
C LEU A 475 0.43 -0.31 -18.17
N GLU A 476 0.49 -0.65 -19.46
CA GLU A 476 1.12 -1.88 -19.95
C GLU A 476 2.57 -2.01 -19.46
N ASN A 477 3.37 -0.95 -19.55
CA ASN A 477 4.76 -0.97 -19.10
C ASN A 477 4.88 -1.16 -17.57
N MET A 478 3.95 -0.60 -16.79
CA MET A 478 3.84 -0.81 -15.35
C MET A 478 3.43 -2.27 -15.05
N PHE A 479 2.40 -2.80 -15.70
CA PHE A 479 1.94 -4.18 -15.52
C PHE A 479 2.98 -5.22 -15.95
N ARG A 480 3.74 -5.00 -17.03
CA ARG A 480 4.87 -5.87 -17.40
C ARG A 480 5.96 -5.90 -16.30
N ARG A 481 6.19 -4.78 -15.60
CA ARG A 481 7.14 -4.71 -14.47
C ARG A 481 6.60 -5.39 -13.20
N ILE A 482 5.31 -5.22 -12.91
CA ILE A 482 4.61 -5.92 -11.82
C ILE A 482 4.65 -7.43 -12.08
N ASN A 483 4.25 -7.87 -13.28
CA ASN A 483 4.21 -9.29 -13.65
C ASN A 483 5.59 -9.95 -13.50
N ARG A 484 6.65 -9.26 -13.93
CA ARG A 484 8.01 -9.76 -13.75
C ARG A 484 8.41 -9.85 -12.27
N ARG A 485 8.11 -8.86 -11.42
CA ARG A 485 8.36 -8.96 -9.97
C ARG A 485 7.65 -10.17 -9.36
N LEU A 486 6.36 -10.37 -9.68
CA LEU A 486 5.59 -11.53 -9.19
C LEU A 486 6.23 -12.87 -9.61
N HIS A 487 6.72 -12.98 -10.85
CA HIS A 487 7.46 -14.16 -11.31
C HIS A 487 8.88 -14.29 -10.71
N GLU A 488 9.52 -13.17 -10.33
CA GLU A 488 10.84 -13.15 -9.68
C GLU A 488 10.76 -13.61 -8.20
N THR A 489 9.68 -13.28 -7.47
CA THR A 489 9.55 -13.58 -6.03
C THR A 489 8.60 -14.74 -5.69
N PHE A 490 7.60 -15.02 -6.52
CA PHE A 490 6.65 -16.12 -6.31
C PHE A 490 6.57 -17.11 -7.49
N PRO A 491 7.70 -17.63 -8.02
CA PRO A 491 7.72 -18.43 -9.25
C PRO A 491 7.02 -19.80 -9.19
N GLN A 492 6.75 -20.32 -7.99
CA GLN A 492 6.22 -21.69 -7.80
C GLN A 492 4.71 -21.72 -7.45
N GLY A 493 4.12 -20.58 -7.10
CA GLY A 493 2.77 -20.53 -6.55
C GLY A 493 1.74 -20.01 -7.54
N SER A 494 0.52 -20.55 -7.47
CA SER A 494 -0.61 -20.06 -8.23
C SER A 494 -1.26 -18.88 -7.51
N LEU A 495 -1.59 -17.81 -8.24
CA LEU A 495 -2.50 -16.78 -7.76
C LEU A 495 -3.93 -17.22 -8.06
N GLY A 496 -4.48 -18.14 -7.27
CA GLY A 496 -5.80 -18.75 -7.49
C GLY A 496 -6.97 -17.75 -7.43
N ALA A 497 -6.89 -16.76 -6.55
CA ALA A 497 -7.79 -15.60 -6.53
C ALA A 497 -7.33 -14.46 -7.47
N GLY A 498 -6.10 -14.53 -7.99
CA GLY A 498 -5.57 -13.62 -9.00
C GLY A 498 -4.97 -12.34 -8.42
N VAL A 499 -5.35 -11.19 -8.97
CA VAL A 499 -4.73 -9.89 -8.67
C VAL A 499 -5.78 -8.84 -8.29
N VAL A 500 -5.54 -8.12 -7.20
CA VAL A 500 -6.41 -7.07 -6.67
C VAL A 500 -5.73 -5.71 -6.85
N LEU A 501 -6.22 -4.91 -7.80
CA LEU A 501 -5.70 -3.56 -8.03
C LEU A 501 -6.36 -2.56 -7.09
N THR A 502 -5.57 -1.80 -6.34
CA THR A 502 -6.09 -0.72 -5.49
C THR A 502 -5.29 0.57 -5.67
N GLY A 503 -5.55 1.58 -4.83
CA GLY A 503 -4.90 2.88 -4.92
C GLY A 503 -5.54 3.87 -5.89
N GLY A 504 -4.88 5.02 -6.05
CA GLY A 504 -5.41 6.15 -6.80
C GLY A 504 -5.54 5.92 -8.31
N VAL A 505 -4.68 5.08 -8.91
CA VAL A 505 -4.70 4.79 -10.35
C VAL A 505 -5.65 3.63 -10.70
N ALA A 506 -5.96 2.74 -9.77
CA ALA A 506 -6.96 1.67 -9.97
C ALA A 506 -8.40 2.18 -10.16
N ALA A 507 -8.64 3.49 -9.99
CA ALA A 507 -9.87 4.18 -10.38
C ALA A 507 -9.93 4.58 -11.88
N THR A 508 -8.95 4.17 -12.70
CA THR A 508 -8.94 4.48 -14.15
C THR A 508 -9.85 3.51 -14.92
N ASP A 509 -10.80 4.04 -15.70
CA ASP A 509 -11.69 3.25 -16.54
C ASP A 509 -10.94 2.21 -17.39
N GLY A 510 -11.42 0.96 -17.42
CA GLY A 510 -10.84 -0.13 -18.22
C GLY A 510 -9.53 -0.72 -17.69
N ILE A 511 -9.05 -0.34 -16.50
CA ILE A 511 -7.72 -0.76 -16.02
C ILE A 511 -7.64 -2.27 -15.73
N CYS A 512 -8.72 -2.90 -15.26
CA CYS A 512 -8.75 -4.35 -15.04
C CYS A 512 -8.71 -5.12 -16.36
N GLU A 513 -9.33 -4.61 -17.44
CA GLU A 513 -9.28 -5.21 -18.77
C GLU A 513 -7.86 -5.23 -19.32
N LEU A 514 -7.12 -4.12 -19.17
CA LEU A 514 -5.71 -4.04 -19.56
C LEU A 514 -4.83 -4.94 -18.69
N ALA A 515 -5.06 -4.95 -17.38
CA ALA A 515 -4.30 -5.74 -16.42
C ALA A 515 -4.47 -7.25 -16.65
N ARG A 516 -5.69 -7.76 -16.88
CA ARG A 516 -5.92 -9.18 -17.22
C ARG A 516 -5.07 -9.61 -18.42
N GLY A 517 -5.00 -8.77 -19.47
CA GLY A 517 -4.16 -9.04 -20.63
C GLY A 517 -2.65 -8.97 -20.38
N CYS A 518 -2.19 -8.12 -19.45
CA CYS A 518 -0.76 -7.94 -19.15
C CYS A 518 -0.21 -8.90 -18.06
N LEU A 519 -1.08 -9.36 -17.15
CA LEU A 519 -0.75 -10.20 -16.00
C LEU A 519 -1.09 -11.68 -16.22
N ALA A 520 -1.92 -12.00 -17.23
CA ALA A 520 -2.40 -13.35 -17.55
C ALA A 520 -3.16 -14.06 -16.40
N ALA A 521 -3.72 -13.28 -15.47
CA ALA A 521 -4.44 -13.74 -14.29
C ALA A 521 -5.83 -13.07 -14.19
N PRO A 522 -6.75 -13.58 -13.34
CA PRO A 522 -7.94 -12.84 -12.94
C PRO A 522 -7.55 -11.50 -12.32
N VAL A 523 -8.28 -10.41 -12.64
CA VAL A 523 -8.04 -9.09 -12.03
C VAL A 523 -9.34 -8.39 -11.69
N ARG A 524 -9.45 -7.95 -10.43
CA ARG A 524 -10.52 -7.09 -9.89
C ARG A 524 -9.96 -5.79 -9.29
N THR A 525 -10.83 -4.82 -9.04
CA THR A 525 -10.51 -3.66 -8.20
C THR A 525 -10.72 -4.01 -6.73
N GLY A 526 -9.78 -3.63 -5.87
CA GLY A 526 -9.90 -3.69 -4.41
C GLY A 526 -10.42 -2.37 -3.85
N VAL A 527 -11.53 -2.44 -3.11
CA VAL A 527 -12.12 -1.32 -2.36
C VAL A 527 -12.36 -1.74 -0.91
N PRO A 528 -12.32 -0.81 0.05
CA PRO A 528 -12.77 -1.09 1.42
C PRO A 528 -14.22 -1.58 1.43
N ALA A 529 -14.46 -2.75 2.04
CA ALA A 529 -15.76 -3.40 2.04
C ALA A 529 -16.07 -4.22 3.31
N GLU A 530 -15.11 -4.98 3.84
CA GLU A 530 -15.35 -5.93 4.93
C GLU A 530 -15.32 -5.29 6.33
N SER A 531 -16.27 -5.67 7.17
CA SER A 531 -16.39 -5.24 8.59
C SER A 531 -16.48 -3.72 8.82
N LEU A 532 -16.91 -2.95 7.80
CA LEU A 532 -17.11 -1.50 7.88
C LEU A 532 -18.58 -1.13 8.12
N ALA A 533 -18.80 -0.07 8.91
CA ALA A 533 -20.11 0.52 9.15
C ALA A 533 -20.06 2.05 9.01
N GLY A 534 -21.18 2.75 9.21
CA GLY A 534 -21.24 4.20 9.08
C GLY A 534 -21.05 4.67 7.63
N LEU A 535 -20.10 5.58 7.39
CA LEU A 535 -19.85 6.21 6.08
C LEU A 535 -19.09 5.32 5.07
N ALA A 536 -19.25 3.99 5.13
CA ALA A 536 -18.51 3.03 4.31
C ALA A 536 -18.62 3.32 2.79
N ASP A 537 -19.82 3.64 2.28
CA ASP A 537 -20.06 3.97 0.86
C ASP A 537 -19.19 5.12 0.33
N MET A 538 -18.75 6.04 1.21
CA MET A 538 -17.92 7.18 0.80
C MET A 538 -16.46 6.78 0.61
N ILE A 539 -15.98 5.75 1.30
CA ILE A 539 -14.63 5.19 1.18
C ILE A 539 -14.55 3.93 0.31
N ALA A 540 -15.68 3.42 -0.19
CA ALA A 540 -15.78 2.29 -1.14
C ALA A 540 -15.18 2.61 -2.54
N ARG A 541 -13.90 2.96 -2.57
CA ARG A 541 -13.11 3.43 -3.72
C ARG A 541 -11.66 2.99 -3.50
N PRO A 542 -10.92 2.55 -4.54
CA PRO A 542 -9.58 1.98 -4.36
C PRO A 542 -8.59 3.00 -3.77
N GLY A 543 -8.78 4.29 -4.07
CA GLY A 543 -7.96 5.35 -3.49
C GLY A 543 -8.08 5.53 -1.97
N PHE A 544 -9.03 4.89 -1.26
CA PHE A 544 -9.14 4.96 0.20
C PHE A 544 -8.67 3.68 0.92
N ALA A 545 -8.20 2.66 0.20
CA ALA A 545 -7.72 1.40 0.77
C ALA A 545 -6.72 1.60 1.90
N THR A 546 -5.60 2.26 1.61
CA THR A 546 -4.50 2.52 2.56
C THR A 546 -4.97 3.28 3.79
N ALA A 547 -5.72 4.38 3.63
CA ALA A 547 -6.24 5.17 4.74
C ALA A 547 -7.22 4.39 5.65
N THR A 548 -8.02 3.50 5.06
CA THR A 548 -8.95 2.64 5.81
C THR A 548 -8.21 1.51 6.52
N GLY A 549 -7.24 0.89 5.85
CA GLY A 549 -6.36 -0.13 6.41
C GLY A 549 -5.55 0.33 7.61
N LEU A 550 -5.10 1.59 7.60
CA LEU A 550 -4.45 2.24 8.73
C LEU A 550 -5.38 2.36 9.94
N ALA A 551 -6.68 2.60 9.72
CA ALA A 551 -7.68 2.64 10.77
C ALA A 551 -8.06 1.24 11.27
N LEU A 552 -8.17 0.25 10.37
CA LEU A 552 -8.39 -1.16 10.71
C LEU A 552 -7.24 -1.72 11.57
N HIS A 553 -5.99 -1.57 11.13
CA HIS A 553 -4.81 -1.95 11.91
C HIS A 553 -4.76 -1.25 13.29
N GLY A 554 -5.24 0.01 13.38
CA GLY A 554 -5.40 0.70 14.65
C GLY A 554 -6.46 0.08 15.57
N ALA A 555 -7.54 -0.47 15.02
CA ALA A 555 -8.57 -1.19 15.76
C ALA A 555 -8.09 -2.59 16.18
N ASP A 556 -7.41 -3.32 15.28
CA ASP A 556 -6.81 -4.64 15.56
C ASP A 556 -5.81 -4.53 16.74
N ARG A 557 -4.88 -3.57 16.68
CA ARG A 557 -3.92 -3.27 17.77
C ARG A 557 -4.61 -2.87 19.08
N PHE A 558 -5.75 -2.19 19.04
CA PHE A 558 -6.51 -1.87 20.25
C PHE A 558 -7.11 -3.14 20.89
N LEU A 559 -7.72 -4.02 20.10
CA LEU A 559 -8.36 -5.25 20.57
C LEU A 559 -7.38 -6.19 21.26
N GLU A 560 -6.15 -6.28 20.75
CA GLU A 560 -5.09 -7.13 21.30
C GLU A 560 -4.49 -6.61 22.61
N THR A 561 -4.30 -5.29 22.71
CA THR A 561 -3.59 -4.65 23.82
C THR A 561 -4.51 -4.17 24.94
N GLY A 562 -5.78 -3.93 24.63
CA GLY A 562 -6.75 -3.32 25.54
C GLY A 562 -6.52 -1.83 25.81
N GLU A 563 -5.50 -1.22 25.22
CA GLU A 563 -5.11 0.17 25.46
C GLU A 563 -5.18 1.03 24.20
N GLY A 564 -5.88 2.17 24.29
CA GLY A 564 -5.71 3.29 23.36
C GLY A 564 -4.39 4.05 23.58
N ALA A 565 -3.30 3.32 23.88
CA ALA A 565 -2.01 3.87 24.23
C ALA A 565 -1.22 4.28 22.97
N SER A 566 -0.52 5.41 22.92
CA SER A 566 0.46 5.94 23.90
C SER A 566 1.83 5.26 23.89
N THR A 567 2.15 4.47 22.85
CA THR A 567 3.51 3.97 22.60
C THR A 567 4.41 4.99 21.91
N VAL A 568 4.75 6.07 22.62
CA VAL A 568 5.99 6.84 22.35
C VAL A 568 6.88 6.71 23.58
N THR A 569 7.47 5.52 23.73
CA THR A 569 8.59 5.26 24.63
C THR A 569 9.55 4.31 23.94
N SER A 570 10.81 4.72 23.88
CA SER A 570 11.96 3.90 23.49
C SER A 570 12.01 2.61 24.32
N GLY A 571 11.93 1.46 23.67
CA GLY A 571 12.11 0.15 24.30
C GLY A 571 11.88 -0.97 23.29
N LEU A 572 12.77 -1.95 23.28
CA LEU A 572 12.47 -3.28 22.75
C LEU A 572 11.37 -3.92 23.63
N VAL A 573 10.70 -4.94 23.10
CA VAL A 573 9.64 -5.73 23.78
C VAL A 573 8.27 -5.04 23.90
N THR A 574 7.48 -5.12 22.83
CA THR A 574 6.01 -5.26 22.93
C THR A 574 5.52 -6.43 22.08
N ARG A 575 5.59 -7.63 22.68
CA ARG A 575 4.87 -8.89 22.36
C ARG A 575 4.57 -9.18 20.89
N VAL A 576 5.30 -10.17 20.39
CA VAL A 576 5.22 -10.69 19.03
C VAL A 576 4.06 -11.68 18.85
N GLY A 577 3.65 -12.36 19.92
CA GLY A 577 2.48 -13.27 19.93
C GLY A 577 1.12 -12.60 19.61
N ALA A 578 1.08 -11.27 19.46
CA ALA A 578 -0.12 -10.56 18.99
C ALA A 578 -0.32 -10.65 17.46
N TRP A 579 0.75 -10.86 16.70
CA TRP A 579 0.78 -10.74 15.24
C TRP A 579 0.16 -11.94 14.49
N LEU A 580 0.13 -13.11 15.13
CA LEU A 580 -0.22 -14.42 14.53
C LEU A 580 -1.66 -14.55 13.98
N ARG A 581 -2.56 -13.57 14.20
CA ARG A 581 -3.96 -13.58 13.71
C ARG A 581 -4.29 -12.40 12.78
N GLU A 582 -3.29 -11.63 12.35
CA GLU A 582 -3.46 -10.52 11.39
C GLU A 582 -3.09 -10.95 9.95
N PHE A 583 -2.28 -12.00 9.83
CA PHE A 583 -1.68 -12.50 8.58
C PHE A 583 -1.72 -14.02 8.44
N PHE A 584 -2.34 -14.71 9.40
CA PHE A 584 -2.77 -16.11 9.41
C PHE A 584 -4.10 -16.20 10.19
#